data_AF-A0A4R1KST0-F1
#
_entry.id   AF-A0A4R1KST0-F1
#
_cell.length_a   1.000
_cell.length_b   1.000
_cell.length_c   1.000
_cell.angle_alpha   90.00
_cell.angle_beta   90.00
_cell.angle_gamma   90.00
#
_symmetry.space_group_name_H-M   'P 1'
#
loop_
_entity.id
_entity.type
_entity.pdbx_description
1 polymer ?
#
loop_
_entity_poly.entity_id
_entity_poly.type
_entity_poly.pdbx_seq_one_letter_code
_entity_poly.pdbx_strand_id
1 'polypeptide(L)'
;MINQKARFRSSHFKQGIYHIKRLENGEYSEEKQLITAIVTPTTPNDLELLPEGERFYPTFKLYLLESVNIGDLVEIQNVQYKIRTFSNWGDYGYYHALAVQHSETASDRSDGFVIT
;
A
#
# COMPACT_ATOMS: atom_id res chain seq x y z
N MET A 1 3.43 -13.58 -22.90
CA MET A 1 3.02 -13.79 -21.48
C MET A 1 1.49 -13.70 -21.40
N ILE A 2 0.85 -14.46 -20.49
CA ILE A 2 -0.62 -14.58 -20.40
C ILE A 2 -1.23 -13.55 -19.43
N ASN A 3 -2.43 -13.05 -19.74
CA ASN A 3 -3.17 -12.13 -18.89
C ASN A 3 -3.59 -12.82 -17.58
N GLN A 4 -3.22 -12.23 -16.43
CA GLN A 4 -3.44 -12.78 -15.10
C GLN A 4 -4.68 -12.23 -14.38
N LYS A 5 -5.48 -11.37 -15.02
CA LYS A 5 -6.68 -10.76 -14.43
C LYS A 5 -7.66 -11.80 -13.89
N ALA A 6 -7.74 -12.97 -14.53
CA ALA A 6 -8.58 -14.08 -14.08
C ALA A 6 -8.20 -14.62 -12.69
N ARG A 7 -6.95 -14.46 -12.23
CA ARG A 7 -6.51 -14.92 -10.90
C ARG A 7 -7.21 -14.19 -9.77
N PHE A 8 -7.58 -12.93 -9.97
CA PHE A 8 -8.36 -12.17 -9.00
C PHE A 8 -9.76 -12.76 -8.80
N ARG A 9 -10.29 -13.51 -9.77
CA ARG A 9 -11.58 -14.20 -9.63
C ARG A 9 -11.48 -15.58 -8.98
N SER A 10 -10.26 -16.06 -8.75
CA SER A 10 -10.04 -17.38 -8.15
C SER A 10 -10.21 -17.32 -6.65
N SER A 11 -10.96 -18.28 -6.08
CA SER A 11 -11.10 -18.45 -4.64
C SER A 11 -9.81 -18.91 -3.94
N HIS A 12 -8.81 -19.35 -4.70
CA HIS A 12 -7.53 -19.78 -4.14
C HIS A 12 -6.69 -18.62 -3.59
N PHE A 13 -6.86 -17.43 -4.17
CA PHE A 13 -6.19 -16.23 -3.68
C PHE A 13 -7.12 -15.49 -2.74
N LYS A 14 -6.58 -15.07 -1.59
CA LYS A 14 -7.30 -14.21 -0.65
C LYS A 14 -7.37 -12.79 -1.21
N GLN A 15 -8.31 -12.57 -2.12
CA GLN A 15 -8.67 -11.24 -2.58
C GLN A 15 -9.42 -10.49 -1.46
N GLY A 16 -9.15 -9.20 -1.34
CA GLY A 16 -9.84 -8.31 -0.44
C GLY A 16 -10.15 -6.99 -1.14
N ILE A 17 -11.18 -6.32 -0.64
CA ILE A 17 -11.45 -4.92 -0.97
C ILE A 17 -10.81 -4.10 0.15
N TYR A 18 -9.90 -3.20 -0.23
CA TYR A 18 -9.15 -2.36 0.68
C TYR A 18 -9.47 -0.89 0.44
N HIS A 19 -9.43 -0.09 1.49
CA HIS A 19 -9.54 1.36 1.35
C HIS A 19 -8.17 1.93 1.00
N ILE A 20 -8.14 2.80 0.00
CA ILE A 20 -6.97 3.59 -0.36
C ILE A 20 -7.27 5.07 -0.16
N LYS A 21 -6.32 5.79 0.43
CA LYS A 21 -6.29 7.26 0.45
C LYS A 21 -5.20 7.71 -0.50
N ARG A 22 -5.56 8.53 -1.47
CA ARG A 22 -4.60 9.08 -2.43
C ARG A 22 -3.88 10.27 -1.85
N LEU A 23 -2.59 10.40 -2.17
CA LEU A 23 -1.82 11.59 -1.86
C LEU A 23 -1.99 12.61 -3.00
N GLU A 24 -2.69 13.71 -2.73
CA GLU A 24 -2.93 14.79 -3.69
C GLU A 24 -2.37 16.11 -3.12
N ASN A 25 -1.47 16.77 -3.85
CA ASN A 25 -0.86 18.04 -3.43
C ASN A 25 -0.19 18.03 -2.04
N GLY A 26 0.22 16.85 -1.54
CA GLY A 26 0.87 16.70 -0.23
C GLY A 26 -0.08 16.37 0.93
N GLU A 27 -1.38 16.37 0.69
CA GLU A 27 -2.40 15.97 1.66
C GLU A 27 -3.07 14.66 1.21
N TYR A 28 -3.50 13.84 2.18
CA TYR A 28 -4.25 12.64 1.86
C TYR A 28 -5.71 13.00 1.68
N SER A 29 -6.31 12.57 0.57
CA SER A 29 -7.74 12.75 0.33
C SER A 29 -8.57 12.13 1.46
N GLU A 30 -9.61 12.85 1.89
CA GLU A 30 -10.59 12.37 2.85
C GLU A 30 -11.44 11.23 2.25
N GLU A 31 -11.56 11.21 0.92
CA GLU A 31 -12.30 10.17 0.20
C GLU A 31 -11.51 8.86 0.18
N LYS A 32 -12.04 7.85 0.85
CA LYS A 32 -11.52 6.49 0.78
C LYS A 32 -12.04 5.81 -0.49
N GLN A 33 -11.15 5.49 -1.42
CA GLN A 33 -11.50 4.68 -2.59
C GLN A 33 -11.38 3.18 -2.24
N LEU A 34 -12.28 2.35 -2.77
CA LEU A 34 -12.21 0.90 -2.65
C LEU A 34 -11.40 0.32 -3.81
N ILE A 35 -10.40 -0.51 -3.49
CA ILE A 35 -9.59 -1.21 -4.49
C ILE A 35 -9.63 -2.72 -4.25
N THR A 36 -9.61 -3.50 -5.32
CA THR A 36 -9.44 -4.96 -5.21
C THR A 36 -7.97 -5.34 -5.26
N ALA A 37 -7.49 -6.01 -4.22
CA ALA A 37 -6.11 -6.47 -4.14
C ALA A 37 -5.98 -7.90 -3.59
N ILE A 38 -4.91 -8.58 -3.97
CA ILE A 38 -4.42 -9.80 -3.33
C ILE A 38 -3.22 -9.38 -2.48
N VAL A 39 -3.31 -9.65 -1.18
CA VAL A 39 -2.26 -9.33 -0.21
C VAL A 39 -1.47 -10.59 0.10
N THR A 40 -0.15 -10.52 -0.07
CA THR A 40 0.77 -11.60 0.29
C THR A 40 1.87 -11.08 1.20
N PRO A 41 2.40 -11.92 2.12
CA PRO A 41 3.59 -11.55 2.88
C PRO A 41 4.76 -11.28 1.93
N THR A 42 5.64 -10.36 2.30
CA THR A 42 6.86 -10.07 1.54
C THR A 42 7.89 -11.18 1.68
N THR A 43 8.68 -11.38 0.63
CA THR A 43 9.88 -12.24 0.65
C THR A 43 11.14 -11.39 0.90
N PRO A 44 12.27 -12.01 1.29
CA PRO A 44 13.53 -11.29 1.48
C PRO A 44 13.95 -10.44 0.27
N ASN A 45 13.78 -10.97 -0.94
CA ASN A 45 14.07 -10.24 -2.18
C ASN A 45 13.18 -8.99 -2.36
N ASP A 46 11.93 -9.05 -1.91
CA ASP A 46 11.04 -7.88 -1.98
C ASP A 46 11.51 -6.79 -1.00
N LEU A 47 12.07 -7.17 0.15
CA LEU A 47 12.61 -6.23 1.13
C LEU A 47 13.88 -5.54 0.65
N GLU A 48 14.70 -6.20 -0.17
CA GLU A 48 15.91 -5.59 -0.75
C GLU A 48 15.58 -4.38 -1.65
N LEU A 49 14.38 -4.36 -2.24
CA LEU A 49 13.88 -3.23 -3.05
C LEU A 49 13.50 -2.01 -2.20
N LEU A 50 13.39 -2.16 -0.89
CA LEU A 50 13.10 -1.06 0.03
C LEU A 50 14.40 -0.39 0.49
N PRO A 51 14.34 0.92 0.81
CA PRO A 51 15.42 1.61 1.52
C PRO A 51 15.77 0.88 2.83
N GLU A 52 17.05 0.82 3.21
CA GLU A 52 17.53 0.10 4.40
C GLU A 52 16.71 0.40 5.67
N GLY A 53 16.42 1.68 5.93
CA GLY A 53 15.66 2.09 7.11
C GLY A 53 14.22 1.58 7.15
N GLU A 54 13.66 1.16 6.02
CA GLU A 54 12.28 0.71 5.90
C GLU A 54 12.11 -0.82 5.91
N ARG A 55 13.22 -1.57 5.79
CA ARG A 55 13.22 -3.05 5.70
C ARG A 55 12.76 -3.76 6.97
N PHE A 56 12.84 -3.06 8.10
CA PHE A 56 12.47 -3.60 9.40
C PHE A 56 10.98 -3.43 9.73
N TYR A 57 10.25 -2.63 8.95
CA TYR A 57 8.82 -2.46 9.15
C TYR A 57 8.02 -3.58 8.48
N PRO A 58 6.89 -3.99 9.08
CA PRO A 58 5.96 -4.90 8.44
C PRO A 58 5.59 -4.40 7.04
N THR A 59 5.85 -5.23 6.04
CA THR A 59 5.62 -4.90 4.64
C THR A 59 4.71 -5.96 4.02
N PHE A 60 3.80 -5.50 3.18
CA PHE A 60 2.97 -6.35 2.36
C PHE A 60 3.24 -6.16 0.87
N LYS A 61 3.16 -7.27 0.15
CA LYS A 61 3.17 -7.30 -1.30
C LYS A 61 1.74 -7.31 -1.80
N LEU A 62 1.41 -6.36 -2.68
CA LEU A 62 0.08 -6.14 -3.21
C LEU A 62 0.07 -6.43 -4.71
N TYR A 63 -0.87 -7.27 -5.13
CA TYR A 63 -1.27 -7.38 -6.52
C TYR A 63 -2.63 -6.70 -6.68
N LEU A 64 -2.76 -5.76 -7.59
CA LEU A 64 -3.91 -4.87 -7.70
C LEU A 64 -4.55 -4.98 -9.09
N LEU A 65 -5.86 -4.78 -9.19
CA LEU A 65 -6.54 -4.64 -10.49
C LEU A 65 -6.49 -3.22 -11.05
N GLU A 66 -6.23 -2.25 -10.19
CA GLU A 66 -6.25 -0.83 -10.48
C GLU A 66 -4.86 -0.23 -10.23
N SER A 67 -4.53 0.84 -10.96
CA SER A 67 -3.28 1.57 -10.75
C SER A 67 -3.33 2.34 -9.44
N VAL A 68 -2.17 2.41 -8.78
CA VAL A 68 -1.96 3.14 -7.53
C VAL A 68 -0.71 4.00 -7.66
N ASN A 69 -0.60 5.04 -6.84
CA ASN A 69 0.56 5.92 -6.86
C ASN A 69 1.51 5.61 -5.69
N ILE A 70 2.80 5.89 -5.91
CA ILE A 70 3.77 5.87 -4.83
C ILE A 70 3.40 6.98 -3.83
N GLY A 71 3.27 6.62 -2.56
CA GLY A 71 2.87 7.53 -1.50
C GLY A 71 1.44 7.34 -1.01
N ASP A 72 0.57 6.66 -1.77
CA ASP A 72 -0.80 6.37 -1.33
C ASP A 72 -0.81 5.48 -0.08
N LEU A 73 -1.88 5.60 0.71
CA LEU A 73 -2.07 4.79 1.92
C LEU A 73 -3.16 3.75 1.70
N VAL A 74 -2.83 2.48 1.95
CA VAL A 74 -3.76 1.35 1.92
C VAL A 74 -4.06 0.89 3.34
N GLU A 75 -5.33 0.74 3.68
CA GLU A 75 -5.78 0.26 4.99
C GLU A 75 -5.99 -1.26 4.96
N ILE A 76 -5.15 -2.01 5.69
CA ILE A 76 -5.20 -3.47 5.80
C ILE A 76 -5.34 -3.81 7.28
N GLN A 77 -6.44 -4.48 7.66
CA GLN A 77 -6.71 -4.86 9.07
C GLN A 77 -6.67 -3.66 10.03
N ASN A 78 -7.25 -2.52 9.63
CA ASN A 78 -7.26 -1.25 10.38
C ASN A 78 -5.87 -0.65 10.63
N VAL A 79 -4.84 -1.11 9.90
CA VAL A 79 -3.49 -0.54 9.92
C VAL A 79 -3.20 0.07 8.56
N GLN A 80 -2.60 1.26 8.56
CA GLN A 80 -2.23 1.95 7.33
C GLN A 80 -0.86 1.49 6.83
N TYR A 81 -0.77 1.25 5.52
CA TYR A 81 0.46 0.91 4.82
C TYR A 81 0.67 1.88 3.68
N LYS A 82 1.85 2.50 3.61
CA LYS A 82 2.24 3.42 2.55
C LYS A 82 2.84 2.68 1.38
N ILE A 83 2.37 2.96 0.18
CA ILE A 83 2.93 2.41 -1.06
C ILE A 83 4.31 3.04 -1.29
N ARG A 84 5.34 2.19 -1.33
CA ARG A 84 6.74 2.61 -1.52
C ARG A 84 7.26 2.30 -2.90
N THR A 85 6.88 1.15 -3.44
CA THR A 85 7.28 0.75 -4.78
C THR A 85 6.04 0.44 -5.59
N PHE A 86 6.11 0.74 -6.87
CA PHE A 86 5.06 0.46 -7.84
C PHE A 86 5.71 -0.10 -9.11
N SER A 87 5.11 -1.13 -9.68
CA SER A 87 5.50 -1.70 -10.95
C SER A 87 4.26 -1.91 -11.80
N ASN A 88 4.26 -1.31 -12.99
CA ASN A 88 3.17 -1.42 -13.93
C ASN A 88 3.28 -2.76 -14.70
N TRP A 89 2.34 -3.67 -14.42
CA TRP A 89 2.16 -4.92 -15.16
C TRP A 89 0.79 -4.95 -15.87
N GLY A 90 0.22 -3.77 -16.15
CA GLY A 90 -1.14 -3.61 -16.66
C GLY A 90 -1.40 -4.35 -17.96
N ASP A 91 -0.40 -4.47 -18.84
CA ASP A 91 -0.45 -5.29 -20.07
C ASP A 91 -0.70 -6.78 -19.78
N TYR A 92 -0.35 -7.22 -18.58
CA TYR A 92 -0.58 -8.57 -18.06
C TYR A 92 -1.79 -8.65 -17.13
N GLY A 93 -2.57 -7.56 -17.00
CA GLY A 93 -3.85 -7.53 -16.30
C GLY A 93 -3.78 -7.35 -14.79
N TYR A 94 -2.65 -6.87 -14.26
CA TYR A 94 -2.50 -6.56 -12.83
C TYR A 94 -1.45 -5.47 -12.60
N TYR A 95 -1.44 -4.86 -11.42
CA TYR A 95 -0.39 -3.97 -10.95
C TYR A 95 0.28 -4.58 -9.72
N HIS A 96 1.53 -4.21 -9.49
CA HIS A 96 2.32 -4.72 -8.38
C HIS A 96 2.82 -3.56 -7.53
N ALA A 97 2.70 -3.68 -6.21
CA ALA A 97 3.19 -2.69 -5.27
C ALA A 97 3.71 -3.32 -3.98
N LEU A 98 4.67 -2.66 -3.34
CA LEU A 98 5.06 -2.94 -1.95
C LEU A 98 4.54 -1.82 -1.06
N ALA A 99 3.83 -2.22 -0.01
CA ALA A 99 3.26 -1.32 0.97
C ALA A 99 3.91 -1.57 2.34
N VAL A 100 4.57 -0.55 2.87
CA VAL A 100 5.28 -0.61 4.15
C VAL A 100 4.40 0.00 5.23
N GLN A 101 4.35 -0.60 6.41
CA GLN A 101 3.54 -0.09 7.52
C GLN A 101 3.88 1.38 7.78
N HIS A 102 2.86 2.21 7.77
CA HIS A 102 2.97 3.61 8.14
C HIS A 102 2.41 3.76 9.56
N SER A 103 3.29 3.93 10.54
CA SER A 103 2.85 4.50 11.81
C SER A 103 2.70 6.00 11.59
N GLU A 104 1.49 6.52 11.76
CA GLU A 104 1.29 7.96 11.93
C GLU A 104 2.22 8.40 13.06
N THR A 105 3.33 9.04 12.68
CA THR A 105 4.19 9.71 13.65
C THR A 105 3.33 10.86 14.17
N ALA A 106 2.98 10.80 15.45
CA ALA A 106 2.17 11.74 16.21
C ALA A 106 1.63 12.91 15.39
N SER A 107 0.33 12.90 15.07
CA SER A 107 -0.37 14.11 14.64
C SER A 107 0.02 15.24 15.59
N ASP A 108 0.39 16.35 14.98
CA ASP A 108 0.97 17.58 15.50
C ASP A 108 0.07 18.30 16.52
N ARG A 109 -0.29 17.62 17.61
CA ARG A 109 -0.67 18.28 18.87
C ARG A 109 0.62 18.62 19.60
N SER A 110 1.47 19.44 18.99
CA SER A 110 2.34 20.32 19.77
C SER A 110 1.42 21.34 20.43
N ASP A 111 0.82 20.97 21.56
CA ASP A 111 0.36 21.98 22.52
C ASP A 111 1.65 22.65 22.98
N GLY A 112 1.98 23.78 22.35
CA GLY A 112 3.23 24.48 22.53
C GLY A 112 3.47 24.69 24.01
N PHE A 113 4.66 24.31 24.49
CA PHE A 113 5.04 24.45 25.88
C PHE A 113 4.82 25.91 26.33
N VAL A 114 3.78 26.16 27.12
CA VAL A 114 3.55 27.49 27.71
C VAL A 114 4.51 27.63 28.88
N ILE A 115 5.56 28.41 28.68
CA ILE A 115 6.46 28.84 29.75
C ILE A 115 5.66 29.79 30.65
N THR A 116 5.46 29.42 31.92
CA THR A 116 4.89 30.32 32.95
C THR A 116 6.01 30.98 33.73
#